data_AF-A0A7S3P2R4-F1
#
_entry.id   AF-A0A7S3P2R4-F1
#
_cell.length_a   1.000
_cell.length_b   1.000
_cell.length_c   1.000
_cell.angle_alpha   90.00
_cell.angle_beta   90.00
_cell.angle_gamma   90.00
#
_symmetry.space_group_name_H-M   'P 1'
#
loop_
_entity.id
_entity.type
_entity.pdbx_description
1 polymer ?
#
loop_
_entity_poly.entity_id
_entity_poly.type
_entity_poly.pdbx_seq_one_letter_code
_entity_poly.pdbx_strand_id
1 'polypeptide(L)'
;MMKLAVLVFVLSFVVAAAKNDLATSVGGSHIARWTLPQDVFTGECDLVLVNAKDFHNGAGLALHVRTTLEPSSSSSSSYMERAAVRVGEHVLEVLPDKVYLNGVQYDPSESEQPLRFTNGNYHYHYKLIKEETKDTRVFRLDLGGWSAIEFSFYKQFLTVSTTGTIHDFGNAVGMLGNYHDGSMWSRSGEPFTQSFEKYAFEWQVDPREDGQLFRQARAPQLPLEQCRMPSEPKLFQRNLRALRN
;
A
#
# COMPACT_ATOMS: atom_id res chain seq x y z
N MET A 1 38.64 -19.83 15.26
CA MET A 1 37.24 -19.47 15.61
C MET A 1 37.00 -18.01 15.22
N MET A 2 36.39 -17.77 14.06
CA MET A 2 35.87 -16.46 13.66
C MET A 2 34.63 -16.75 12.80
N LYS A 3 33.45 -16.42 13.33
CA LYS A 3 32.18 -16.49 12.59
C LYS A 3 32.08 -15.21 11.75
N LEU A 4 32.16 -15.36 10.44
CA LEU A 4 31.88 -14.29 9.48
C LEU A 4 30.35 -14.23 9.32
N ALA A 5 29.72 -13.20 9.87
CA ALA A 5 28.32 -12.91 9.64
C ALA A 5 28.17 -12.32 8.23
N VAL A 6 27.59 -13.09 7.32
CA VAL A 6 27.21 -12.61 6.00
C VAL A 6 25.90 -11.83 6.16
N LEU A 7 26.00 -10.52 6.02
CA LEU A 7 24.87 -9.60 5.92
C LEU A 7 24.22 -9.83 4.55
N VAL A 8 23.10 -10.57 4.52
CA VAL A 8 22.30 -10.72 3.31
C VAL A 8 21.51 -9.44 3.10
N PHE A 9 21.99 -8.59 2.19
CA PHE A 9 21.19 -7.53 1.60
C PHE A 9 20.04 -8.19 0.83
N VAL A 10 18.80 -7.90 1.23
CA VAL A 10 17.62 -8.23 0.42
C VAL A 10 17.67 -7.32 -0.81
N LEU A 11 18.27 -7.82 -1.89
CA LEU A 11 18.04 -7.27 -3.22
C LEU A 11 16.60 -7.63 -3.60
N SER A 12 15.73 -6.62 -3.70
CA SER A 12 14.44 -6.77 -4.37
C SER A 12 14.70 -7.21 -5.81
N PHE A 13 14.36 -8.46 -6.13
CA PHE A 13 14.31 -8.94 -7.49
C PHE A 13 13.14 -8.24 -8.19
N VAL A 14 13.45 -7.28 -9.05
CA VAL A 14 12.54 -6.91 -10.13
C VAL A 14 12.54 -8.10 -11.09
N VAL A 15 11.50 -8.93 -11.00
CA VAL A 15 11.20 -9.92 -12.03
C VAL A 15 10.97 -9.14 -13.32
N ALA A 16 11.74 -9.45 -14.36
CA ALA A 16 11.50 -8.92 -15.70
C ALA A 16 10.12 -9.43 -16.15
N ALA A 17 9.12 -8.56 -16.01
CA ALA A 17 7.77 -8.81 -16.46
C ALA A 17 7.74 -8.77 -18.00
N ALA A 18 6.83 -9.51 -18.64
CA ALA A 18 6.68 -9.43 -20.09
C ALA A 18 6.36 -7.98 -20.48
N LYS A 19 6.67 -7.57 -21.72
CA LYS A 19 6.72 -6.16 -22.17
C LYS A 19 5.47 -5.27 -21.90
N ASN A 20 4.37 -5.81 -21.36
CA ASN A 20 3.13 -5.09 -21.02
C ASN A 20 2.69 -5.24 -19.55
N ASP A 21 3.51 -5.85 -18.70
CA ASP A 21 3.20 -6.13 -17.31
C ASP A 21 3.96 -5.14 -16.42
N LEU A 22 3.26 -4.49 -15.50
CA LEU A 22 3.87 -3.53 -14.57
C LEU A 22 3.76 -4.05 -13.14
N ALA A 23 4.86 -3.89 -12.41
CA ALA A 23 4.95 -4.19 -11.00
C ALA A 23 5.40 -2.94 -10.25
N THR A 24 4.81 -2.69 -9.08
CA THR A 24 5.24 -1.62 -8.20
C THR A 24 5.09 -2.02 -6.74
N SER A 25 5.85 -1.40 -5.85
CA SER A 25 5.91 -1.71 -4.42
C SER A 25 5.83 -0.43 -3.59
N VAL A 26 5.09 -0.51 -2.49
CA VAL A 26 4.80 0.61 -1.58
C VAL A 26 5.02 0.12 -0.16
N GLY A 27 5.84 0.81 0.63
CA GLY A 27 6.15 0.36 1.99
C GLY A 27 6.88 1.44 2.80
N GLY A 28 6.65 1.47 4.11
CA GLY A 28 7.13 2.60 4.92
C GLY A 28 6.51 3.92 4.44
N SER A 29 7.36 4.92 4.16
CA SER A 29 7.00 6.21 3.56
C SER A 29 7.21 6.25 2.04
N HIS A 30 7.57 5.12 1.44
CA HIS A 30 8.06 5.05 0.07
C HIS A 30 6.98 4.53 -0.88
N ILE A 31 6.76 5.25 -1.97
CA ILE A 31 5.74 4.93 -2.98
C ILE A 31 6.40 4.86 -4.36
N ALA A 32 6.63 3.65 -4.87
CA ALA A 32 6.97 3.50 -6.28
C ALA A 32 5.69 3.66 -7.12
N ARG A 33 5.73 4.54 -8.12
CA ARG A 33 4.64 4.67 -9.10
C ARG A 33 4.91 3.78 -10.29
N TRP A 34 3.89 3.54 -11.12
CA TRP A 34 4.06 2.74 -12.34
C TRP A 34 5.18 3.32 -13.20
N THR A 35 6.12 2.49 -13.67
CA THR A 35 7.24 2.91 -14.57
C THR A 35 8.19 4.01 -14.04
N LEU A 36 7.94 4.59 -12.86
CA LEU A 36 8.64 5.76 -12.34
C LEU A 36 9.44 5.44 -11.07
N PRO A 37 10.44 6.28 -10.75
CA PRO A 37 11.13 6.20 -9.46
C PRO A 37 10.19 6.39 -8.27
N GLN A 38 10.72 6.04 -7.11
CA GLN A 38 10.02 6.11 -5.84
C GLN A 38 9.89 7.55 -5.33
N ASP A 39 8.68 7.94 -4.98
CA ASP A 39 8.39 9.17 -4.24
C ASP A 39 8.26 8.88 -2.73
N VAL A 40 8.23 9.93 -1.92
CA VAL A 40 8.14 9.84 -0.46
C VAL A 40 6.93 10.60 0.06
N PHE A 41 6.10 9.92 0.87
CA PHE A 41 5.03 10.52 1.64
C PHE A 41 5.06 10.02 3.08
N THR A 42 5.06 10.94 4.03
CA THR A 42 5.26 10.64 5.46
C THR A 42 4.02 10.92 6.32
N GLY A 43 2.86 11.18 5.72
CA GLY A 43 1.64 11.50 6.46
C GLY A 43 0.94 10.29 7.07
N GLU A 44 0.19 10.52 8.14
CA GLU A 44 -0.76 9.56 8.73
C GLU A 44 -2.16 9.84 8.20
N CYS A 45 -2.76 8.86 7.52
CA CYS A 45 -4.15 8.83 7.06
C CYS A 45 -4.43 7.50 6.35
N ASP A 46 -5.60 7.38 5.72
CA ASP A 46 -5.89 6.35 4.74
C ASP A 46 -5.69 6.92 3.32
N LEU A 47 -5.00 6.20 2.44
CA LEU A 47 -4.71 6.60 1.06
C LEU A 47 -5.31 5.61 0.06
N VAL A 48 -5.81 6.12 -1.06
CA VAL A 48 -6.20 5.32 -2.23
C VAL A 48 -4.96 5.04 -3.07
N LEU A 49 -4.40 3.82 -2.97
CA LEU A 49 -3.26 3.44 -3.82
C LEU A 49 -3.68 3.22 -5.26
N VAL A 50 -4.77 2.49 -5.45
CA VAL A 50 -5.28 2.10 -6.77
C VAL A 50 -6.79 2.18 -6.75
N ASN A 51 -7.36 2.73 -7.81
CA ASN A 51 -8.75 2.66 -8.18
C ASN A 51 -8.82 2.35 -9.68
N ALA A 52 -9.26 1.13 -10.02
CA ALA A 52 -9.41 0.64 -11.39
C ALA A 52 -10.88 0.28 -11.59
N LYS A 53 -11.66 1.18 -12.21
CA LYS A 53 -13.12 1.04 -12.31
C LYS A 53 -13.52 -0.06 -13.28
N ASP A 54 -12.75 -0.25 -14.35
CA ASP A 54 -13.07 -1.21 -15.41
C ASP A 54 -12.52 -2.62 -15.14
N PHE A 55 -11.80 -2.79 -14.02
CA PHE A 55 -11.23 -4.07 -13.60
C PHE A 55 -12.28 -5.18 -13.71
N HIS A 56 -11.94 -6.24 -14.45
CA HIS A 56 -12.76 -7.44 -14.61
C HIS A 56 -14.20 -7.15 -15.06
N ASN A 57 -14.35 -6.50 -16.23
CA ASN A 57 -15.64 -6.10 -16.81
C ASN A 57 -16.47 -5.19 -15.90
N GLY A 58 -15.83 -4.23 -15.25
CA GLY A 58 -16.51 -3.26 -14.39
C GLY A 58 -16.86 -3.79 -12.99
N ALA A 59 -16.30 -4.92 -12.58
CA ALA A 59 -16.33 -5.32 -11.16
C ALA A 59 -15.68 -4.25 -10.28
N GLY A 60 -14.66 -3.58 -10.81
CA GLY A 60 -13.93 -2.55 -10.10
C GLY A 60 -12.96 -3.12 -9.08
N LEU A 61 -11.86 -2.41 -8.87
CA LEU A 61 -10.87 -2.70 -7.86
C LEU A 61 -10.45 -1.41 -7.15
N ALA A 62 -10.47 -1.42 -5.83
CA ALA A 62 -9.92 -0.35 -5.01
C ALA A 62 -8.95 -0.93 -3.97
N LEU A 63 -7.74 -0.40 -3.91
CA LEU A 63 -6.71 -0.77 -2.92
C LEU A 63 -6.42 0.46 -2.06
N HIS A 64 -6.76 0.37 -0.78
CA HIS A 64 -6.47 1.40 0.21
C HIS A 64 -5.37 0.92 1.15
N VAL A 65 -4.52 1.85 1.60
CA VAL A 65 -3.55 1.60 2.68
C VAL A 65 -3.73 2.60 3.80
N ARG A 66 -3.48 2.15 5.02
CA ARG A 66 -3.48 2.98 6.22
C ARG A 66 -2.04 3.26 6.62
N THR A 67 -1.65 4.53 6.60
CA THR A 67 -0.34 4.98 7.05
C THR A 67 -0.40 5.51 8.47
N THR A 68 0.63 5.26 9.27
CA THR A 68 0.71 5.64 10.68
C THR A 68 2.05 6.33 10.92
N LEU A 69 2.04 7.44 11.67
CA LEU A 69 3.27 8.12 12.05
C LEU A 69 4.04 7.28 13.08
N GLU A 70 5.35 7.17 12.92
CA GLU A 70 6.18 6.47 13.89
C GLU A 70 6.37 7.33 15.17
N PRO A 71 5.96 6.86 16.36
CA PRO A 71 5.96 7.70 17.57
C PRO A 71 7.36 8.00 18.13
N SER A 72 8.38 7.19 17.79
CA SER A 72 9.70 7.31 18.40
C SER A 72 10.56 8.38 17.73
N SER A 73 10.63 9.52 18.42
CA SER A 73 11.56 10.66 18.31
C SER A 73 12.90 10.39 17.61
N SER A 74 12.97 10.67 16.31
CA SER A 74 14.14 11.20 15.58
C SER A 74 13.93 11.18 14.06
N SER A 75 12.96 10.39 13.57
CA SER A 75 12.58 10.35 12.16
C SER A 75 11.13 10.83 11.98
N SER A 76 10.94 11.76 11.04
CA SER A 76 9.63 12.24 10.59
C SER A 76 9.05 11.26 9.56
N SER A 77 8.92 9.99 9.94
CA SER A 77 8.56 8.88 9.04
C SER A 77 7.18 8.31 9.38
N SER A 78 6.51 7.79 8.36
CA SER A 78 5.31 6.95 8.51
C SER A 78 5.57 5.55 7.98
N TYR A 79 4.69 4.62 8.35
CA TYR A 79 4.68 3.27 7.79
C TYR A 79 3.26 2.82 7.45
N MET A 80 3.14 1.82 6.58
CA MET A 80 1.86 1.18 6.28
C MET A 80 1.56 0.14 7.34
N GLU A 81 0.45 0.33 8.02
CA GLU A 81 0.01 -0.54 9.12
C GLU A 81 -0.85 -1.69 8.60
N ARG A 82 -1.69 -1.41 7.61
CA ARG A 82 -2.67 -2.35 7.04
C ARG A 82 -3.13 -1.90 5.65
N ALA A 83 -3.72 -2.82 4.91
CA ALA A 83 -4.33 -2.55 3.61
C ALA A 83 -5.74 -3.15 3.52
N ALA A 84 -6.55 -2.60 2.64
CA ALA A 84 -7.84 -3.16 2.28
C ALA A 84 -8.01 -3.15 0.76
N VAL A 85 -8.47 -4.26 0.20
CA VAL A 85 -8.78 -4.39 -1.23
C VAL A 85 -10.26 -4.65 -1.38
N ARG A 86 -10.93 -3.82 -2.17
CA ARG A 86 -12.27 -4.10 -2.66
C ARG A 86 -12.19 -4.61 -4.09
N VAL A 87 -12.88 -5.71 -4.37
CA VAL A 87 -13.12 -6.22 -5.73
C VAL A 87 -14.62 -6.51 -5.85
N GLY A 88 -15.33 -5.72 -6.66
CA GLY A 88 -16.79 -5.70 -6.63
C GLY A 88 -17.34 -5.41 -5.23
N GLU A 89 -18.16 -6.35 -4.75
CA GLU A 89 -18.81 -6.29 -3.43
C GLU A 89 -17.95 -6.88 -2.31
N HIS A 90 -16.81 -7.50 -2.63
CA HIS A 90 -15.96 -8.15 -1.64
C HIS A 90 -14.86 -7.21 -1.15
N VAL A 91 -14.69 -7.14 0.17
CA VAL A 91 -13.62 -6.38 0.82
C VAL A 91 -12.74 -7.31 1.62
N LEU A 92 -11.46 -7.36 1.26
CA LEU A 92 -10.40 -8.06 1.96
C LEU A 92 -9.55 -7.04 2.74
N GLU A 93 -9.63 -7.03 4.06
CA GLU A 93 -8.74 -6.23 4.93
C GLU A 93 -7.63 -7.12 5.49
N VAL A 94 -6.38 -6.70 5.33
CA VAL A 94 -5.18 -7.44 5.76
C VAL A 94 -4.40 -6.67 6.81
N LEU A 95 -4.12 -7.36 7.91
CA LEU A 95 -3.30 -6.90 9.03
C LEU A 95 -2.15 -7.90 9.23
N PRO A 96 -1.10 -7.54 10.00
CA PRO A 96 0.02 -8.43 10.22
C PRO A 96 -0.36 -9.81 10.74
N ASP A 97 -1.40 -9.92 11.58
CA ASP A 97 -1.82 -11.14 12.28
C ASP A 97 -3.24 -11.60 11.93
N LYS A 98 -4.01 -10.81 11.18
CA LYS A 98 -5.44 -11.05 10.91
C LYS A 98 -5.78 -10.72 9.48
N VAL A 99 -6.72 -11.47 8.91
CA VAL A 99 -7.36 -11.11 7.65
C VAL A 99 -8.87 -11.11 7.84
N TYR A 100 -9.55 -10.18 7.19
CA TYR A 100 -11.00 -10.11 7.18
C TYR A 100 -11.51 -10.13 5.75
N LEU A 101 -12.51 -10.97 5.48
CA LEU A 101 -13.28 -10.93 4.24
C LEU A 101 -14.71 -10.52 4.59
N ASN A 102 -15.16 -9.39 4.03
CA ASN A 102 -16.49 -8.84 4.29
C ASN A 102 -16.80 -8.69 5.79
N GLY A 103 -15.79 -8.31 6.57
CA GLY A 103 -15.90 -8.14 8.02
C GLY A 103 -15.73 -9.43 8.85
N VAL A 104 -15.75 -10.61 8.23
CA VAL A 104 -15.56 -11.91 8.89
C VAL A 104 -14.07 -12.17 9.04
N GLN A 105 -13.62 -12.49 10.25
CA GLN A 105 -12.22 -12.79 10.54
C GLN A 105 -11.84 -14.20 10.07
N TYR A 106 -10.65 -14.33 9.49
CA TYR A 106 -10.02 -15.60 9.18
C TYR A 106 -8.61 -15.61 9.76
N ASP A 107 -8.14 -16.80 10.13
CA ASP A 107 -6.76 -17.00 10.53
C ASP A 107 -5.92 -17.36 9.29
N PRO A 108 -4.99 -16.49 8.86
CA PRO A 108 -4.14 -16.76 7.71
C PRO A 108 -3.11 -17.88 7.93
N SER A 109 -2.90 -18.32 9.18
CA SER A 109 -1.96 -19.38 9.56
C SER A 109 -2.62 -20.75 9.76
N GLU A 110 -3.92 -20.81 10.02
CA GLU A 110 -4.65 -22.07 10.23
C GLU A 110 -5.30 -22.62 8.96
N SER A 111 -5.40 -21.83 7.88
CA SER A 111 -6.02 -22.30 6.64
C SER A 111 -4.99 -22.92 5.70
N GLU A 112 -4.87 -24.24 5.69
CA GLU A 112 -4.21 -24.98 4.59
C GLU A 112 -4.85 -24.67 3.22
N GLN A 113 -6.05 -24.09 3.23
CA GLN A 113 -6.79 -23.70 2.04
C GLN A 113 -6.75 -22.18 1.83
N PRO A 114 -6.53 -21.71 0.59
CA PRO A 114 -6.60 -20.28 0.28
C PRO A 114 -8.01 -19.76 0.58
N LEU A 115 -8.09 -18.55 1.12
CA LEU A 115 -9.36 -17.81 1.20
C LEU A 115 -9.80 -17.50 -0.23
N ARG A 116 -11.04 -17.87 -0.59
CA ARG A 116 -11.58 -17.71 -1.95
C ARG A 116 -12.83 -16.86 -1.94
N PHE A 117 -12.98 -16.02 -2.95
CA PHE A 117 -14.21 -15.30 -3.26
C PHE A 117 -14.31 -15.07 -4.76
N THR A 118 -15.50 -14.74 -5.24
CA THR A 118 -15.80 -14.67 -6.67
C THR A 118 -16.65 -13.46 -7.00
N ASN A 119 -16.44 -12.89 -8.18
CA ASN A 119 -17.36 -11.91 -8.75
C ASN A 119 -17.68 -12.32 -10.19
N GLY A 120 -18.92 -12.72 -10.46
CA GLY A 120 -19.29 -13.34 -11.72
C GLY A 120 -18.44 -14.59 -12.02
N ASN A 121 -17.75 -14.56 -13.16
CA ASN A 121 -16.87 -15.66 -13.61
C ASN A 121 -15.42 -15.53 -13.12
N TYR A 122 -15.11 -14.52 -12.32
CA TYR A 122 -13.77 -14.28 -11.81
C TYR A 122 -13.59 -14.88 -10.42
N HIS A 123 -12.45 -15.54 -10.22
CA HIS A 123 -12.10 -16.22 -8.97
C HIS A 123 -10.86 -15.60 -8.38
N TYR A 124 -10.93 -15.25 -7.10
CA TYR A 124 -9.86 -14.59 -6.37
C TYR A 124 -9.38 -15.47 -5.23
N HIS A 125 -8.06 -15.59 -5.07
CA HIS A 125 -7.46 -16.45 -4.06
C HIS A 125 -6.45 -15.68 -3.21
N TYR A 126 -6.70 -15.60 -1.91
CA TYR A 126 -5.75 -15.06 -0.95
C TYR A 126 -5.05 -16.19 -0.20
N LYS A 127 -3.71 -16.21 -0.22
CA LYS A 127 -2.90 -17.25 0.43
C LYS A 127 -1.55 -16.75 0.90
N LEU A 128 -1.00 -17.42 1.90
CA LEU A 128 0.42 -17.32 2.25
C LEU A 128 1.26 -17.92 1.12
N ILE A 129 2.24 -17.17 0.61
CA ILE A 129 3.17 -17.65 -0.43
C ILE A 129 4.60 -17.78 0.08
N LYS A 130 4.93 -17.12 1.19
CA LYS A 130 6.27 -17.17 1.81
C LYS A 130 6.17 -16.91 3.30
N GLU A 131 6.81 -17.75 4.10
CA GLU A 131 7.01 -17.54 5.53
C GLU A 131 8.47 -17.88 5.87
N GLU A 132 9.27 -16.86 6.16
CA GLU A 132 10.66 -17.07 6.60
C GLU A 132 10.74 -17.21 8.11
N THR A 133 9.95 -16.40 8.82
CA THR A 133 9.79 -16.43 10.27
C THR A 133 8.35 -16.03 10.60
N LYS A 134 7.93 -16.22 11.86
CA LYS A 134 6.63 -15.73 12.35
C LYS A 134 6.41 -14.23 12.14
N ASP A 135 7.49 -13.46 12.02
CA ASP A 135 7.47 -12.00 11.85
C ASP A 135 7.69 -11.58 10.39
N THR A 136 7.98 -12.52 9.47
CA THR A 136 8.23 -12.25 8.05
C THR A 136 7.36 -13.15 7.18
N ARG A 137 6.24 -12.60 6.71
CA ARG A 137 5.23 -13.34 5.93
C ARG A 137 4.84 -12.56 4.68
N VAL A 138 4.66 -13.27 3.57
CA VAL A 138 4.17 -12.70 2.32
C VAL A 138 2.89 -13.42 1.92
N PHE A 139 1.82 -12.65 1.83
CA PHE A 139 0.53 -13.11 1.31
C PHE A 139 0.32 -12.59 -0.09
N ARG A 140 -0.40 -13.35 -0.91
CA ARG A 140 -0.76 -12.98 -2.27
C ARG A 140 -2.26 -13.10 -2.45
N LEU A 141 -2.89 -12.01 -2.86
CA LEU A 141 -4.20 -12.00 -3.50
C LEU A 141 -3.99 -12.20 -5.00
N ASP A 142 -4.24 -13.41 -5.48
CA ASP A 142 -4.31 -13.74 -6.89
C ASP A 142 -5.60 -13.14 -7.47
N LEU A 143 -5.43 -12.24 -8.44
CA LEU A 143 -6.54 -11.57 -9.11
C LEU A 143 -7.00 -12.31 -10.37
N GLY A 144 -6.31 -13.38 -10.76
CA GLY A 144 -6.52 -14.08 -12.03
C GLY A 144 -5.52 -13.64 -13.11
N GLY A 145 -5.21 -14.56 -14.02
CA GLY A 145 -4.24 -14.32 -15.09
C GLY A 145 -2.85 -13.99 -14.55
N TRP A 146 -2.33 -12.81 -14.89
CA TRP A 146 -1.02 -12.31 -14.46
C TRP A 146 -1.10 -11.24 -13.36
N SER A 147 -2.31 -10.93 -12.90
CA SER A 147 -2.58 -9.85 -11.96
C SER A 147 -2.63 -10.36 -10.52
N ALA A 148 -2.02 -9.60 -9.60
CA ALA A 148 -2.04 -9.89 -8.18
C ALA A 148 -1.63 -8.71 -7.32
N ILE A 149 -1.99 -8.80 -6.03
CA ILE A 149 -1.49 -7.91 -4.98
C ILE A 149 -0.79 -8.76 -3.93
N GLU A 150 0.44 -8.40 -3.58
CA GLU A 150 1.22 -9.05 -2.54
C GLU A 150 1.34 -8.16 -1.31
N PHE A 151 1.18 -8.76 -0.13
CA PHE A 151 1.28 -8.11 1.16
C PHE A 151 2.42 -8.75 1.93
N SER A 152 3.55 -8.04 1.98
CA SER A 152 4.75 -8.47 2.70
C SER A 152 4.78 -7.81 4.06
N PHE A 153 4.68 -8.60 5.12
CA PHE A 153 4.77 -8.14 6.49
C PHE A 153 6.17 -8.43 7.05
N TYR A 154 6.76 -7.40 7.67
CA TYR A 154 7.89 -7.53 8.58
C TYR A 154 7.53 -6.89 9.93
N LYS A 155 7.31 -7.71 10.96
CA LYS A 155 6.71 -7.27 12.23
C LYS A 155 5.39 -6.51 11.99
N GLN A 156 5.34 -5.22 12.28
CA GLN A 156 4.18 -4.34 12.09
C GLN A 156 4.19 -3.58 10.76
N PHE A 157 5.24 -3.71 9.97
CA PHE A 157 5.43 -2.96 8.73
C PHE A 157 4.85 -3.77 7.57
N LEU A 158 3.94 -3.14 6.83
CA LEU A 158 3.41 -3.67 5.58
C LEU A 158 4.14 -3.06 4.38
N THR A 159 4.47 -3.91 3.42
CA THR A 159 4.77 -3.52 2.04
C THR A 159 3.72 -4.13 1.13
N VAL A 160 3.10 -3.30 0.28
CA VAL A 160 2.13 -3.73 -0.73
C VAL A 160 2.76 -3.66 -2.10
N SER A 161 2.77 -4.78 -2.81
CA SER A 161 3.20 -4.84 -4.21
C SER A 161 2.01 -5.13 -5.10
N THR A 162 1.87 -4.43 -6.22
CA THR A 162 0.84 -4.69 -7.22
C THR A 162 1.50 -5.05 -8.53
N THR A 163 1.11 -6.19 -9.08
CA THR A 163 1.49 -6.62 -10.43
C THR A 163 0.22 -6.80 -11.25
N GLY A 164 0.23 -6.35 -12.50
CA GLY A 164 -0.87 -6.67 -13.38
C GLY A 164 -0.63 -6.26 -14.81
N THR A 165 -1.70 -6.38 -15.59
CA THR A 165 -1.71 -6.10 -17.02
C THR A 165 -2.50 -4.83 -17.33
N ILE A 166 -2.27 -4.28 -18.53
CA ILE A 166 -3.08 -3.17 -19.07
C ILE A 166 -4.58 -3.50 -19.16
N HIS A 167 -4.97 -4.77 -19.30
CA HIS A 167 -6.38 -5.15 -19.33
C HIS A 167 -7.06 -4.93 -17.98
N ASP A 168 -6.33 -5.16 -16.89
CA ASP A 168 -6.89 -5.11 -15.53
C ASP A 168 -6.69 -3.73 -14.89
N PHE A 169 -5.56 -3.09 -15.15
CA PHE A 169 -5.17 -1.84 -14.52
C PHE A 169 -5.01 -0.68 -15.51
N GLY A 170 -5.32 -0.83 -16.80
CA GLY A 170 -5.11 0.22 -17.79
C GLY A 170 -5.81 1.55 -17.47
N ASN A 171 -6.97 1.50 -16.80
CA ASN A 171 -7.68 2.69 -16.33
C ASN A 171 -7.43 3.03 -14.86
N ALA A 172 -6.43 2.40 -14.23
CA ALA A 172 -6.12 2.60 -12.83
C ALA A 172 -5.54 4.00 -12.58
N VAL A 173 -6.04 4.62 -11.52
CA VAL A 173 -5.55 5.88 -10.95
C VAL A 173 -5.40 5.74 -9.44
N GLY A 174 -4.77 6.70 -8.78
CA GLY A 174 -4.47 6.67 -7.34
C GLY A 174 -3.05 7.10 -7.04
N MET A 175 -2.55 6.80 -5.84
CA MET A 175 -1.17 7.12 -5.47
C MET A 175 -0.11 6.48 -6.37
N LEU A 176 -0.42 5.36 -7.01
CA LEU A 176 0.49 4.73 -7.97
C LEU A 176 0.57 5.47 -9.31
N GLY A 177 -0.30 6.46 -9.53
CA GLY A 177 -0.41 7.23 -10.76
C GLY A 177 -1.21 6.49 -11.84
N ASN A 178 -1.21 7.07 -13.05
CA ASN A 178 -1.73 6.44 -14.25
C ASN A 178 -0.92 5.18 -14.59
N TYR A 179 -1.58 4.08 -14.92
CA TYR A 179 -0.90 2.80 -15.19
C TYR A 179 0.14 2.87 -16.34
N HIS A 180 -0.10 3.69 -17.37
CA HIS A 180 0.75 3.67 -18.57
C HIS A 180 2.14 4.27 -18.36
N ASP A 181 2.24 5.32 -17.54
CA ASP A 181 3.45 6.12 -17.37
C ASP A 181 3.71 6.56 -15.93
N GLY A 182 2.88 6.13 -14.99
CA GLY A 182 2.93 6.52 -13.57
C GLY A 182 2.58 7.97 -13.30
N SER A 183 2.20 8.77 -14.29
CA SER A 183 1.95 10.20 -14.12
C SER A 183 0.87 10.45 -13.07
N MET A 184 0.97 11.60 -12.38
CA MET A 184 0.02 11.97 -11.34
C MET A 184 -1.27 12.48 -11.98
N TRP A 185 -2.41 11.85 -11.66
CA TRP A 185 -3.74 12.26 -12.15
C TRP A 185 -4.65 12.53 -10.97
N SER A 186 -5.36 13.65 -11.00
CA SER A 186 -6.36 14.00 -9.98
C SER A 186 -7.58 13.09 -10.05
N ARG A 187 -8.43 13.13 -9.01
CA ARG A 187 -9.73 12.43 -9.00
C ARG A 187 -10.65 12.84 -10.15
N SER A 188 -10.50 14.09 -10.61
CA SER A 188 -11.25 14.62 -11.74
C SER A 188 -10.81 14.08 -13.10
N GLY A 189 -9.72 13.30 -13.16
CA GLY A 189 -9.20 12.75 -14.41
C GLY A 189 -8.31 13.74 -15.19
N GLU A 190 -7.76 14.74 -14.52
CA GLU A 190 -6.83 15.71 -15.12
C GLU A 190 -5.39 15.51 -14.60
N PRO A 191 -4.36 15.78 -15.43
CA PRO A 191 -2.97 15.76 -14.98
C PRO A 191 -2.75 16.66 -13.76
N PHE A 192 -2.08 16.12 -12.73
CA PHE A 192 -1.78 16.82 -11.49
C PHE A 192 -0.33 17.28 -11.48
N THR A 193 -0.11 18.58 -11.32
CA THR A 193 1.21 19.21 -11.53
C THR A 193 1.85 19.79 -10.27
N GLN A 194 1.22 19.63 -9.10
CA GLN A 194 1.77 20.10 -7.83
C GLN A 194 2.74 19.07 -7.21
N SER A 195 3.21 19.33 -5.99
CA SER A 195 4.10 18.41 -5.29
C SER A 195 3.43 17.06 -5.00
N PHE A 196 4.25 16.01 -4.85
CA PHE A 196 3.78 14.68 -4.49
C PHE A 196 3.03 14.64 -3.15
N GLU A 197 3.38 15.52 -2.21
CA GLU A 197 2.62 15.68 -0.96
C GLU A 197 1.18 16.15 -1.22
N LYS A 198 1.00 17.17 -2.08
CA LYS A 198 -0.34 17.63 -2.47
C LYS A 198 -1.09 16.55 -3.24
N TYR A 199 -0.39 15.76 -4.04
CA TYR A 199 -0.95 14.59 -4.71
C TYR A 199 -1.42 13.52 -3.72
N ALA A 200 -0.68 13.31 -2.62
CA ALA A 200 -1.09 12.40 -1.56
C ALA A 200 -2.34 12.86 -0.83
N PHE A 201 -2.49 14.17 -0.60
CA PHE A 201 -3.71 14.72 -0.01
C PHE A 201 -4.91 14.61 -0.96
N GLU A 202 -4.69 14.79 -2.27
CA GLU A 202 -5.73 14.54 -3.29
C GLU A 202 -6.26 13.11 -3.20
N TRP A 203 -5.38 12.13 -2.95
CA TRP A 203 -5.72 10.71 -2.83
C TRP A 203 -5.90 10.23 -1.38
N GLN A 204 -6.10 11.14 -0.43
CA GLN A 204 -6.62 10.78 0.89
C GLN A 204 -8.02 10.18 0.73
N VAL A 205 -8.30 9.07 1.41
CA VAL A 205 -9.60 8.40 1.35
C VAL A 205 -10.69 9.35 1.84
N ASP A 206 -11.70 9.56 1.01
CA ASP A 206 -13.01 10.10 1.39
C ASP A 206 -14.00 8.95 1.42
N PRO A 207 -14.46 8.49 2.61
CA PRO A 207 -15.39 7.38 2.72
C PRO A 207 -16.71 7.59 1.97
N ARG A 208 -17.09 8.83 1.63
CA ARG A 208 -18.30 9.16 0.86
C ARG A 208 -18.13 8.91 -0.63
N GLU A 209 -16.90 9.00 -1.14
CA GLU A 209 -16.57 8.82 -2.57
C GLU A 209 -15.92 7.44 -2.81
N ASP A 210 -14.93 7.07 -2.00
CA ASP A 210 -14.11 5.87 -2.17
C ASP A 210 -14.71 4.63 -1.47
N GLY A 211 -15.63 4.87 -0.53
CA GLY A 211 -16.18 3.85 0.36
C GLY A 211 -15.29 3.55 1.57
N GLN A 212 -15.93 3.10 2.65
CA GLN A 212 -15.27 2.70 3.89
C GLN A 212 -14.80 1.23 3.79
N LEU A 213 -13.56 1.01 3.32
CA LEU A 213 -13.01 -0.36 3.19
C LEU A 213 -12.50 -0.93 4.51
N PHE A 214 -11.86 -0.10 5.34
CA PHE A 214 -11.39 -0.54 6.65
C PHE A 214 -12.58 -0.72 7.59
N ARG A 215 -12.63 -1.84 8.31
CA ARG A 215 -13.70 -2.11 9.30
C ARG A 215 -13.75 -1.05 10.41
N GLN A 216 -12.61 -0.49 10.75
CA GLN A 216 -12.49 0.53 11.79
C GLN A 216 -12.10 1.86 11.16
N ALA A 217 -13.00 2.84 11.27
CA ALA A 217 -12.68 4.24 11.00
C ALA A 217 -11.61 4.72 11.98
N ARG A 218 -10.68 5.55 11.51
CA ARG A 218 -9.61 6.12 12.32
C ARG A 218 -9.27 7.51 11.80
N ALA A 219 -9.19 8.50 12.69
CA ALA A 219 -8.69 9.82 12.32
C ALA A 219 -7.19 9.74 11.94
N PRO A 220 -6.71 10.59 11.01
CA PRO A 220 -7.49 11.56 10.23
C PRO A 220 -8.20 10.92 9.01
N GLN A 221 -9.43 11.36 8.74
CA GLN A 221 -10.25 10.93 7.61
C GLN A 221 -11.09 12.11 7.08
N LEU A 222 -11.25 12.19 5.77
CA LEU A 222 -12.12 13.20 5.14
C LEU A 222 -13.60 12.90 5.45
N PRO A 223 -14.47 13.93 5.51
CA PRO A 223 -14.15 15.36 5.38
C PRO A 223 -13.65 16.01 6.69
N LEU A 224 -13.54 15.27 7.78
CA LEU A 224 -13.33 15.84 9.12
C LEU A 224 -11.90 16.33 9.32
N GLU A 225 -10.90 15.58 8.84
CA GLU A 225 -9.50 15.90 9.07
C GLU A 225 -8.63 15.44 7.90
N GLN A 226 -7.78 16.34 7.41
CA GLN A 226 -6.77 16.02 6.40
C GLN A 226 -5.63 15.20 7.01
N CYS A 227 -4.86 14.46 6.18
CA CYS A 227 -3.69 13.72 6.61
C CYS A 227 -2.77 14.54 7.53
N ARG A 228 -2.30 13.92 8.61
CA ARG A 228 -1.37 14.56 9.55
C ARG A 228 0.05 14.37 9.05
N MET A 229 0.74 15.47 8.80
CA MET A 229 2.18 15.44 8.49
C MET A 229 2.98 15.35 9.79
N PRO A 230 4.17 14.72 9.77
CA PRO A 230 5.03 14.68 10.94
C PRO A 230 5.39 16.11 11.33
N SER A 231 5.34 16.42 12.63
CA SER A 231 5.90 17.68 13.14
C SER A 231 7.39 17.74 12.82
N GLU A 232 7.90 18.94 12.52
CA GLU A 232 9.34 19.10 12.33
C GLU A 232 10.11 18.48 13.50
N PRO A 233 11.21 17.75 13.22
CA PRO A 233 12.02 17.20 14.28
C PRO A 233 12.49 18.36 15.14
N LYS A 234 12.16 18.33 16.44
CA LYS A 234 12.71 19.30 17.39
C LYS A 234 14.23 19.24 17.24
N LEU A 235 14.83 20.27 16.67
CA LEU A 235 16.27 20.44 16.69
C LEU A 235 16.65 20.40 18.18
N PHE A 236 17.25 19.28 18.62
CA PHE A 236 17.99 19.32 19.86
C PHE A 236 19.00 20.43 19.66
N GLN A 237 18.87 21.52 20.42
CA GLN A 237 19.85 22.59 20.47
C GLN A 237 21.19 21.92 20.79
N ARG A 238 21.97 21.61 19.75
CA ARG A 238 23.36 21.24 19.88
C ARG A 238 24.00 22.44 20.54
N ASN A 239 24.26 22.31 21.84
CA ASN A 239 24.93 23.24 22.73
C ASN A 239 25.52 24.46 22.02
N LEU A 240 24.82 25.60 22.02
CA LEU A 240 25.37 26.92 21.70
C LEU A 240 26.32 27.41 22.82
N ARG A 241 27.22 26.53 23.28
CA ARG A 241 28.32 26.87 24.20
C ARG A 241 29.67 26.97 23.50
N ALA A 242 29.70 27.02 22.17
CA ALA A 242 30.92 27.26 21.39
C ALA A 242 31.01 28.67 20.78
N LEU A 243 30.07 29.57 21.09
CA LEU A 243 30.11 30.97 20.64
C LEU A 243 29.73 31.93 21.77
N ARG A 244 30.53 31.92 22.85
CA ARG A 244 30.71 33.08 23.71
C ARG A 244 32.20 33.17 24.02
N ASN A 245 32.77 34.28 23.56
CA ASN A 245 34.14 34.76 23.70
C ASN A 245 34.73 34.57 25.09
#